data_AF-A0A410G8T6-F1
#
_entry.id   AF-A0A410G8T6-F1
#
_cell.length_a   1.000
_cell.length_b   1.000
_cell.length_c   1.000
_cell.angle_alpha   90.00
_cell.angle_beta   90.00
_cell.angle_gamma   90.00
#
_symmetry.space_group_name_H-M   'P 1'
#
loop_
_entity.id
_entity.type
_entity.pdbx_description
1 polymer ?
#
loop_
_entity_poly.entity_id
_entity_poly.type
_entity_poly.pdbx_seq_one_letter_code
_entity_poly.pdbx_strand_id
1 'polypeptide(L)'
;MVSRTVKLAGIALAGVLTAACTSMADLPAGASLQEVQAQYGAPNFSCPGANGGERLIWSQQPFGQYAWGTNVDGNGNTDRVVSLLTDSNFSQLASGTWTPEQVRCEFGPPAEVSSVGLPSSTSIVWSYRYRQSSAWNSMMHVYFDPATDTVTRFHAGPDPMYERDSFWFM
;
A
#
# COMPACT_ATOMS: atom_id res chain seq x y z
N MET A 1 -16.05 -63.37 -35.93
CA MET A 1 -15.63 -61.96 -36.11
C MET A 1 -16.26 -61.13 -35.02
N VAL A 2 -15.44 -60.39 -34.28
CA VAL A 2 -15.77 -59.63 -33.07
C VAL A 2 -16.38 -58.28 -33.48
N SER A 3 -17.49 -57.85 -32.88
CA SER A 3 -17.91 -56.45 -32.91
C SER A 3 -18.04 -55.94 -31.46
N ARG A 4 -17.33 -54.84 -31.19
CA ARG A 4 -17.00 -54.31 -29.85
C ARG A 4 -18.13 -53.41 -29.32
N THR A 5 -18.52 -53.64 -28.07
CA THR A 5 -19.39 -52.76 -27.29
C THR A 5 -18.65 -51.45 -26.97
N VAL A 6 -19.14 -50.32 -27.48
CA VAL A 6 -18.62 -48.98 -27.14
C VAL A 6 -19.28 -48.52 -25.85
N LYS A 7 -18.51 -48.46 -24.75
CA LYS A 7 -18.93 -47.81 -23.50
C LYS A 7 -18.68 -46.30 -23.65
N LEU A 8 -19.75 -45.49 -23.68
CA LEU A 8 -19.62 -44.04 -23.53
C LEU A 8 -19.25 -43.74 -22.07
N ALA A 9 -18.01 -43.32 -21.85
CA ALA A 9 -17.58 -42.72 -20.59
C ALA A 9 -18.04 -41.26 -20.57
N GLY A 10 -18.92 -40.92 -19.63
CA GLY A 10 -19.35 -39.55 -19.38
C GLY A 10 -18.18 -38.72 -18.87
N ILE A 11 -17.84 -37.66 -19.60
CA ILE A 11 -16.88 -36.64 -19.17
C ILE A 11 -17.62 -35.71 -18.22
N ALA A 12 -17.42 -35.90 -16.92
CA ALA A 12 -17.83 -34.94 -15.90
C ALA A 12 -16.95 -33.70 -16.04
N LEU A 13 -17.52 -32.58 -16.52
CA LEU A 13 -16.89 -31.26 -16.47
C LEU A 13 -16.75 -30.85 -15.00
N ALA A 14 -15.58 -31.06 -14.43
CA ALA A 14 -15.19 -30.45 -13.16
C ALA A 14 -14.88 -28.96 -13.43
N GLY A 15 -15.80 -28.08 -13.03
CA GLY A 15 -15.59 -26.64 -13.05
C GLY A 15 -14.49 -26.26 -12.06
N VAL A 16 -13.30 -25.99 -12.58
CA VAL A 16 -12.18 -25.45 -11.80
C VAL A 16 -12.51 -23.98 -11.52
N LEU A 17 -13.00 -23.69 -10.31
CA LEU A 17 -13.11 -22.32 -9.82
C LEU A 17 -11.69 -21.81 -9.52
N THR A 18 -11.08 -21.13 -10.48
CA THR A 18 -9.88 -20.34 -10.23
C THR A 18 -10.29 -19.13 -9.39
N ALA A 19 -10.06 -19.21 -8.08
CA ALA A 19 -10.03 -18.01 -7.25
C ALA A 19 -8.83 -17.17 -7.72
N ALA A 20 -9.08 -16.23 -8.64
CA ALA A 20 -8.08 -15.25 -9.03
C ALA A 20 -7.77 -14.40 -7.79
N CYS A 21 -6.54 -14.44 -7.30
CA CYS A 21 -6.07 -13.53 -6.26
C CYS A 21 -6.02 -12.12 -6.84
N THR A 22 -7.14 -11.41 -6.82
CA THR A 22 -7.23 -10.01 -7.26
C THR A 22 -6.64 -9.10 -6.19
N SER A 23 -5.74 -8.19 -6.58
CA SER A 23 -5.26 -7.15 -5.67
C SER A 23 -6.39 -6.21 -5.33
N MET A 24 -6.35 -5.57 -4.16
CA MET A 24 -7.38 -4.59 -3.78
C MET A 24 -7.46 -3.43 -4.78
N ALA A 25 -6.33 -3.09 -5.43
CA ALA A 25 -6.26 -2.07 -6.47
C ALA A 25 -6.89 -2.48 -7.81
N ASP A 26 -7.20 -3.77 -8.01
CA ASP A 26 -7.82 -4.27 -9.24
C ASP A 26 -9.35 -4.24 -9.18
N LEU A 27 -9.93 -3.82 -8.05
CA LEU A 27 -11.37 -3.66 -7.90
C LEU A 27 -11.92 -2.63 -8.90
N PRO A 28 -13.10 -2.87 -9.49
CA PRO A 28 -13.74 -1.90 -10.36
C PRO A 28 -14.01 -0.59 -9.58
N ALA A 29 -13.86 0.54 -10.28
CA ALA A 29 -14.24 1.83 -9.71
C ALA A 29 -15.75 1.81 -9.37
N GLY A 30 -16.12 2.30 -8.18
CA GLY A 30 -17.50 2.30 -7.71
C GLY A 30 -17.95 1.03 -6.99
N ALA A 31 -17.05 0.09 -6.68
CA ALA A 31 -17.34 -0.96 -5.71
C ALA A 31 -17.79 -0.31 -4.39
N SER A 32 -18.90 -0.79 -3.81
CA SER A 32 -19.41 -0.22 -2.57
C SER A 32 -18.41 -0.45 -1.43
N LEU A 33 -18.35 0.48 -0.47
CA LEU A 33 -17.49 0.32 0.71
C LEU A 33 -17.72 -1.02 1.41
N GLN A 34 -18.97 -1.47 1.43
CA GLN A 34 -19.38 -2.73 2.06
C GLN A 34 -18.76 -3.95 1.35
N GLU A 35 -18.69 -3.96 0.01
CA GLU A 35 -18.04 -5.03 -0.75
C GLU A 35 -16.53 -5.06 -0.49
N VAL A 36 -15.88 -3.89 -0.48
CA VAL A 36 -14.44 -3.80 -0.16
C VAL A 36 -14.16 -4.35 1.23
N GLN A 37 -14.93 -3.92 2.22
CA GLN A 37 -14.76 -4.38 3.61
C GLN A 37 -15.12 -5.85 3.81
N ALA A 38 -16.11 -6.37 3.08
CA ALA A 38 -16.46 -7.79 3.14
C ALA A 38 -15.32 -8.68 2.64
N GLN A 39 -14.57 -8.22 1.64
CA GLN A 39 -13.45 -8.99 1.07
C GLN A 39 -12.12 -8.76 1.81
N TYR A 40 -11.85 -7.54 2.28
CA TYR A 40 -10.54 -7.15 2.80
C TYR A 40 -10.53 -6.70 4.27
N GLY A 41 -11.70 -6.63 4.90
CA GLY A 41 -11.86 -6.16 6.28
C GLY A 41 -11.97 -4.64 6.40
N ALA A 42 -12.15 -4.17 7.64
CA ALA A 42 -12.22 -2.73 7.93
C ALA A 42 -10.87 -2.03 7.64
N PRO A 43 -10.89 -0.76 7.20
CA PRO A 43 -9.68 0.04 7.09
C PRO A 43 -9.04 0.21 8.48
N ASN A 44 -7.71 0.28 8.53
CA ASN A 44 -6.97 0.45 9.79
C ASN A 44 -6.48 1.88 10.02
N PHE A 45 -6.72 2.76 9.06
CA PHE A 45 -6.47 4.18 9.19
C PHE A 45 -7.48 4.97 8.37
N SER A 46 -7.90 6.12 8.88
CA SER A 46 -8.79 7.03 8.18
C SER A 46 -8.37 8.48 8.38
N CYS A 47 -8.71 9.33 7.41
CA CYS A 47 -8.53 10.76 7.47
C CYS A 47 -9.78 11.50 7.01
N PRO A 48 -10.00 12.72 7.50
CA PRO A 48 -10.99 13.62 6.90
C PRO A 48 -10.70 13.81 5.42
N GLY A 49 -11.71 13.57 4.58
CA GLY A 49 -11.67 13.83 3.15
C GLY A 49 -12.23 15.20 2.80
N ALA A 50 -12.22 15.53 1.50
CA ALA A 50 -12.85 16.76 1.01
C ALA A 50 -14.39 16.71 1.16
N ASN A 51 -15.02 17.87 1.33
CA ASN A 51 -16.48 18.03 1.36
C ASN A 51 -17.22 17.13 2.38
N GLY A 52 -16.58 16.84 3.52
CA GLY A 52 -17.17 15.99 4.55
C GLY A 52 -17.12 14.48 4.25
N GLY A 53 -16.38 14.08 3.21
CA GLY A 53 -16.03 12.69 2.97
C GLY A 53 -14.93 12.19 3.90
N GLU A 54 -14.52 10.95 3.69
CA GLU A 54 -13.42 10.30 4.41
C GLU A 54 -12.45 9.66 3.43
N ARG A 55 -11.18 9.65 3.78
CA ARG A 55 -10.18 8.80 3.12
C ARG A 55 -9.91 7.60 4.00
N LEU A 56 -10.06 6.41 3.44
CA LEU A 56 -9.89 5.14 4.13
C LEU A 56 -8.64 4.44 3.61
N ILE A 57 -7.85 3.88 4.52
CA ILE A 57 -6.56 3.26 4.21
C ILE A 57 -6.48 1.88 4.86
N TRP A 58 -6.01 0.91 4.08
CA TRP A 58 -5.60 -0.42 4.52
C TRP A 58 -4.09 -0.51 4.38
N SER A 59 -3.37 -0.28 5.48
CA SER A 59 -1.91 -0.38 5.52
C SER A 59 -1.46 -1.72 6.07
N GLN A 60 -0.46 -2.36 5.46
CA GLN A 60 0.18 -3.54 6.05
C GLN A 60 1.40 -3.18 6.90
N GLN A 61 1.72 -1.89 7.06
CA GLN A 61 2.79 -1.44 7.95
C GLN A 61 2.51 -1.84 9.41
N PRO A 62 3.55 -2.07 10.22
CA PRO A 62 4.97 -1.83 9.94
C PRO A 62 5.71 -2.99 9.27
N PHE A 63 5.07 -4.15 9.08
CA PHE A 63 5.76 -5.36 8.61
C PHE A 63 5.52 -5.69 7.13
N GLY A 64 4.46 -5.15 6.53
CA GLY A 64 4.13 -5.34 5.12
C GLY A 64 4.59 -4.19 4.23
N GLN A 65 4.58 -4.46 2.92
CA GLN A 65 5.12 -3.56 1.90
C GLN A 65 4.04 -2.88 1.04
N TYR A 66 2.77 -3.02 1.43
CA TYR A 66 1.64 -2.52 0.67
C TYR A 66 0.70 -1.72 1.56
N ALA A 67 0.14 -0.66 0.98
CA ALA A 67 -1.02 0.01 1.52
C ALA A 67 -1.95 0.39 0.36
N TRP A 68 -3.24 0.37 0.61
CA TRP A 68 -4.28 0.76 -0.33
C TRP A 68 -5.14 1.84 0.27
N GLY A 69 -5.63 2.75 -0.56
CA GLY A 69 -6.50 3.83 -0.13
C GLY A 69 -7.64 4.08 -1.08
N THR A 70 -8.74 4.59 -0.54
CA THR A 70 -9.89 5.08 -1.31
C THR A 70 -10.52 6.27 -0.60
N ASN A 71 -11.29 7.06 -1.33
CA ASN A 71 -12.10 8.13 -0.76
C ASN A 71 -13.56 7.71 -0.75
N VAL A 72 -14.27 8.14 0.28
CA VAL A 72 -15.70 7.90 0.47
C VAL A 72 -16.39 9.25 0.59
N ASP A 73 -17.45 9.47 -0.20
CA ASP A 73 -18.25 10.69 -0.12
C ASP A 73 -19.24 10.66 1.06
N GLY A 74 -19.91 11.79 1.33
CA GLY A 74 -20.92 11.88 2.39
C GLY A 74 -22.15 10.99 2.19
N ASN A 75 -22.32 10.38 1.01
CA ASN A 75 -23.39 9.42 0.71
C ASN A 75 -22.93 7.96 0.86
N GLY A 76 -21.65 7.72 1.19
CA GLY A 76 -21.07 6.38 1.33
C GLY A 76 -20.61 5.75 0.01
N ASN A 77 -20.52 6.51 -1.08
CA ASN A 77 -19.95 6.03 -2.34
C ASN A 77 -18.43 6.06 -2.28
N THR A 78 -17.80 5.02 -2.81
CA THR A 78 -16.35 4.84 -2.77
C THR A 78 -15.75 5.08 -4.16
N ASP A 79 -14.64 5.81 -4.20
CA ASP A 79 -13.81 5.94 -5.39
C ASP A 79 -13.05 4.63 -5.70
N ARG A 80 -12.26 4.63 -6.78
CA ARG A 80 -11.34 3.51 -7.05
C ARG A 80 -10.34 3.35 -5.89
N VAL A 81 -10.15 2.11 -5.45
CA VAL A 81 -9.07 1.76 -4.53
C VAL A 81 -7.73 1.79 -5.27
N VAL A 82 -6.74 2.48 -4.72
CA VAL A 82 -5.41 2.65 -5.33
C VAL A 82 -4.30 2.20 -4.40
N SER A 83 -3.19 1.72 -4.97
CA SER A 83 -1.97 1.39 -4.22
C SER A 83 -1.22 2.68 -3.82
N LEU A 84 -1.02 2.88 -2.52
CA LEU A 84 -0.44 4.11 -1.97
C LEU A 84 1.09 4.09 -1.92
N LEU A 85 1.69 2.94 -1.63
CA LEU A 85 3.14 2.79 -1.45
C LEU A 85 3.80 2.44 -2.79
N THR A 86 3.86 3.39 -3.72
CA THR A 86 4.48 3.22 -5.04
C THR A 86 5.41 4.39 -5.36
N ASP A 87 6.42 4.18 -6.19
CA ASP A 87 7.34 5.25 -6.64
C ASP A 87 6.57 6.42 -7.25
N SER A 88 5.55 6.12 -8.07
CA SER A 88 4.70 7.15 -8.68
C SER A 88 3.99 7.99 -7.62
N ASN A 89 3.46 7.38 -6.57
CA ASN A 89 2.75 8.12 -5.53
C ASN A 89 3.73 8.95 -4.68
N PHE A 90 4.88 8.39 -4.31
CA PHE A 90 5.90 9.12 -3.56
C PHE A 90 6.49 10.29 -4.34
N SER A 91 6.53 10.23 -5.67
CA SER A 91 7.00 11.35 -6.50
C SER A 91 6.22 12.65 -6.30
N GLN A 92 4.97 12.57 -5.80
CA GLN A 92 4.16 13.75 -5.46
C GLN A 92 4.81 14.62 -4.37
N LEU A 93 5.62 14.02 -3.49
CA LEU A 93 6.38 14.74 -2.46
C LEU A 93 7.41 15.72 -3.03
N ALA A 94 7.80 15.58 -4.31
CA ALA A 94 8.69 16.54 -4.98
C ALA A 94 8.01 17.87 -5.28
N SER A 95 6.68 17.94 -5.17
CA SER A 95 5.89 19.11 -5.49
C SER A 95 5.09 19.59 -4.28
N GLY A 96 5.03 20.91 -4.11
CA GLY A 96 4.28 21.54 -3.02
C GLY A 96 4.96 21.43 -1.66
N THR A 97 4.17 21.65 -0.61
CA THR A 97 4.60 21.59 0.79
C THR A 97 3.70 20.62 1.51
N TRP A 98 4.31 19.59 2.10
CA TRP A 98 3.60 18.49 2.75
C TRP A 98 3.82 18.53 4.26
N THR A 99 2.75 18.53 5.05
CA THR A 99 2.82 18.35 6.51
C THR A 99 2.82 16.85 6.86
N PRO A 100 3.26 16.47 8.07
CA PRO A 100 3.16 15.09 8.55
C PRO A 100 1.75 14.50 8.41
N GLU A 101 0.71 15.26 8.73
CA GLU A 101 -0.69 14.83 8.61
C GLU A 101 -1.04 14.53 7.15
N GLN A 102 -0.65 15.40 6.22
CA GLN A 102 -0.90 15.19 4.80
C GLN A 102 -0.17 13.94 4.29
N VAL A 103 1.09 13.72 4.68
CA VAL A 103 1.82 12.49 4.33
C VAL A 103 1.12 11.27 4.92
N ARG A 104 0.68 11.33 6.19
CA ARG A 104 -0.01 10.21 6.84
C ARG A 104 -1.36 9.91 6.20
N CYS A 105 -2.09 10.93 5.78
CA CYS A 105 -3.36 10.77 5.07
C CYS A 105 -3.15 10.30 3.63
N GLU A 106 -2.05 10.63 2.98
CA GLU A 106 -1.81 10.19 1.61
C GLU A 106 -1.28 8.75 1.54
N PHE A 107 -0.30 8.41 2.39
CA PHE A 107 0.43 7.14 2.34
C PHE A 107 0.08 6.16 3.46
N GLY A 108 -0.66 6.61 4.48
CA GLY A 108 -0.95 5.84 5.69
C GLY A 108 0.12 6.00 6.79
N PRO A 109 -0.01 5.25 7.89
CA PRO A 109 0.96 5.25 8.96
C PRO A 109 2.31 4.70 8.49
N PRO A 110 3.45 5.31 8.90
CA PRO A 110 4.76 4.81 8.55
C PRO A 110 5.10 3.52 9.29
N ALA A 111 6.08 2.80 8.76
CA ALA A 111 6.64 1.62 9.40
C ALA A 111 7.48 1.99 10.62
N GLU A 112 8.26 3.07 10.49
CA GLU A 112 9.15 3.57 11.53
C GLU A 112 9.14 5.09 11.55
N VAL A 113 9.29 5.63 12.76
CA VAL A 113 9.54 7.05 13.01
C VAL A 113 10.83 7.15 13.79
N SER A 114 11.81 7.85 13.24
CA SER A 114 13.11 8.08 13.86
C SER A 114 13.48 9.56 13.82
N SER A 115 14.56 9.91 14.51
CA SER A 115 15.09 11.26 14.57
C SER A 115 16.58 11.19 14.26
N VAL A 116 17.06 12.01 13.34
CA VAL A 116 18.46 12.01 12.88
C VAL A 116 19.02 13.42 12.82
N GLY A 117 20.33 13.55 12.98
CA GLY A 117 21.04 14.83 12.91
C GLY A 117 21.73 15.21 14.21
N LEU A 118 22.35 16.39 14.21
CA LEU A 118 22.93 16.98 15.41
C LEU A 118 21.84 17.65 16.24
N PRO A 119 22.05 17.89 17.55
CA PRO A 119 21.06 18.54 18.41
C PRO A 119 20.56 19.88 17.87
N SER A 120 21.41 20.63 17.14
CA SER A 120 21.06 21.91 16.53
C SER A 120 20.42 21.80 15.13
N SER A 121 20.33 20.61 14.55
CA SER A 121 19.84 20.36 13.18
C SER A 121 19.21 18.97 13.08
N THR A 122 18.20 18.73 13.93
CA THR A 122 17.49 17.46 13.99
C THR A 122 16.43 17.39 12.89
N SER A 123 16.24 16.23 12.26
CA SER A 123 15.14 15.94 11.35
C SER A 123 14.37 14.72 11.82
N ILE A 124 13.05 14.76 11.73
CA ILE A 124 12.20 13.59 11.95
C ILE A 124 12.13 12.81 10.64
N VAL A 125 12.31 11.50 10.69
CA VAL A 125 12.29 10.64 9.51
C VAL A 125 11.19 9.62 9.66
N TRP A 126 10.31 9.56 8.68
CA TRP A 126 9.33 8.49 8.55
C TRP A 126 9.78 7.54 7.46
N SER A 127 9.72 6.24 7.77
CA SER A 127 10.16 5.20 6.86
C SER A 127 8.99 4.29 6.50
N TYR A 128 8.79 4.05 5.21
CA TYR A 128 7.73 3.21 4.65
C TYR A 128 8.33 2.03 3.91
N ARG A 129 8.03 0.81 4.34
CA ARG A 129 8.43 -0.41 3.61
C ARG A 129 7.58 -0.55 2.35
N TYR A 130 8.20 -0.74 1.20
CA TYR A 130 7.47 -0.90 -0.06
C TYR A 130 8.26 -1.71 -1.09
N ARG A 131 7.60 -2.09 -2.18
CA ARG A 131 8.26 -2.74 -3.32
C ARG A 131 8.57 -1.71 -4.40
N GLN A 132 9.81 -1.22 -4.41
CA GLN A 132 10.28 -0.29 -5.44
C GLN A 132 10.25 -0.96 -6.82
N SER A 133 9.67 -0.27 -7.80
CA SER A 133 9.43 -0.79 -9.15
C SER A 133 8.78 -2.19 -9.15
N SER A 134 7.98 -2.50 -8.14
CA SER A 134 7.37 -3.82 -7.89
C SER A 134 8.36 -4.99 -7.73
N ALA A 135 9.67 -4.73 -7.69
CA ALA A 135 10.71 -5.75 -7.75
C ALA A 135 11.59 -5.78 -6.50
N TRP A 136 11.97 -4.61 -5.97
CA TRP A 136 13.00 -4.48 -4.94
C TRP A 136 12.38 -4.23 -3.56
N ASN A 137 12.88 -4.92 -2.54
CA ASN A 137 12.50 -4.67 -1.15
C ASN A 137 13.18 -3.38 -0.68
N SER A 138 12.40 -2.31 -0.58
CA SER A 138 12.92 -0.98 -0.35
C SER A 138 12.16 -0.28 0.77
N MET A 139 12.78 0.76 1.29
CA MET A 139 12.20 1.63 2.30
C MET A 139 12.23 3.07 1.80
N MET A 140 11.08 3.72 1.70
CA MET A 140 11.00 5.15 1.40
C MET A 140 11.17 5.94 2.70
N HIS A 141 12.17 6.80 2.74
CA HIS A 141 12.43 7.70 3.86
C HIS A 141 11.95 9.10 3.52
N VAL A 142 11.10 9.67 4.37
CA VAL A 142 10.54 11.02 4.26
C VAL A 142 11.00 11.83 5.46
N TYR A 143 11.65 12.97 5.22
CA TYR A 143 12.27 13.79 6.24
C TYR A 143 11.46 15.05 6.47
N PHE A 144 11.19 15.36 7.74
CA PHE A 144 10.47 16.53 8.19
C PHE A 144 11.41 17.45 8.96
N ASP A 145 11.29 18.75 8.71
CA ASP A 145 11.90 19.79 9.54
C ASP A 145 10.99 20.04 10.76
N PRO A 146 11.46 19.81 11.99
CA PRO A 146 10.68 20.05 13.20
C PRO A 146 10.35 21.54 13.44
N ALA A 147 11.05 22.48 12.80
CA ALA A 147 10.78 23.91 12.93
C ALA A 147 9.60 24.37 12.06
N THR A 148 9.50 23.84 10.83
CA THR A 148 8.44 24.22 9.88
C THR A 148 7.31 23.20 9.81
N ASP A 149 7.52 21.99 10.33
CA ASP A 149 6.62 20.84 10.25
C ASP A 149 6.28 20.45 8.81
N THR A 150 7.30 20.44 7.94
CA THR A 150 7.13 20.15 6.51
C THR A 150 8.17 19.17 5.99
N VAL A 151 7.80 18.42 4.95
CA VAL A 151 8.73 17.57 4.20
C VAL A 151 9.83 18.41 3.56
N THR A 152 11.08 18.03 3.80
CA THR A 152 12.27 18.70 3.23
C THR A 152 12.96 17.86 2.18
N ARG A 153 12.96 16.54 2.35
CA ARG A 153 13.56 15.59 1.41
C ARG A 153 12.93 14.22 1.56
N PHE A 154 13.06 13.41 0.52
CA PHE A 154 12.67 12.00 0.55
C PHE A 154 13.57 11.19 -0.39
N HIS A 155 13.78 9.92 -0.09
CA HIS A 155 14.49 8.99 -0.97
C HIS A 155 14.20 7.55 -0.59
N ALA A 156 14.32 6.65 -1.57
CA ALA A 156 14.29 5.22 -1.32
C ALA A 156 15.68 4.70 -0.93
N GLY A 157 15.73 3.78 0.03
CA GLY A 157 16.87 2.96 0.37
C GLY A 157 16.49 1.47 0.36
N PRO A 158 17.47 0.57 0.51
CA PRO A 158 17.17 -0.84 0.76
C PRO A 158 16.47 -1.00 2.12
N ASP A 159 15.56 -1.96 2.24
CA ASP A 159 14.91 -2.28 3.53
C ASP A 159 15.82 -3.21 4.35
N PRO A 160 16.32 -2.78 5.53
CA PRO A 160 17.21 -3.59 6.36
C PRO A 160 16.60 -4.93 6.78
N MET A 161 15.27 -5.06 6.81
CA MET A 161 14.58 -6.32 7.14
C MET A 161 14.80 -7.41 6.08
N TYR A 162 15.11 -7.02 4.84
CA TYR A 162 15.32 -7.94 3.71
C TYR A 162 16.78 -7.95 3.22
N GLU A 163 17.63 -7.10 3.78
CA GLU A 163 19.06 -7.22 3.59
C GLU A 163 19.54 -8.51 4.27
N ARG A 164 20.14 -9.42 3.50
CA ARG A 164 20.89 -10.51 4.12
C ARG A 164 22.14 -9.88 4.71
N ASP A 165 22.23 -9.92 6.03
CA ASP A 165 23.45 -9.96 6.83
C ASP A 165 24.65 -10.54 6.05
N SER A 166 25.37 -9.69 5.29
CA SER A 166 26.60 -10.07 4.60
C SER A 166 27.80 -9.84 5.52
N PHE A 167 27.71 -10.33 6.77
CA PHE A 167 28.76 -10.18 7.78
C PHE A 167 29.90 -11.21 7.66
N TRP A 168 30.07 -11.89 6.52
CA TRP A 168 30.98 -13.05 6.41
C TRP A 168 32.05 -13.04 5.29
N PHE A 169 32.28 -11.95 4.56
CA PHE A 169 33.43 -11.89 3.62
C PHE A 169 34.05 -10.49 3.53
N MET A 170 35.03 -10.19 4.39
CA MET A 170 36.24 -9.40 4.09
C MET A 170 37.29 -9.55 5.19
#